data_AF-A0ABD0K486-F1
#
_entry.id   AF-A0ABD0K486-F1
#
_cell.length_a   1.000
_cell.length_b   1.000
_cell.length_c   1.000
_cell.angle_alpha   90.00
_cell.angle_beta   90.00
_cell.angle_gamma   90.00
#
_symmetry.space_group_name_H-M   'P 1'
#
loop_
_entity.id
_entity.type
_entity.pdbx_description
1 polymer ?
#
loop_
_entity_poly.entity_id
_entity_poly.type
_entity_poly.pdbx_seq_one_letter_code
_entity_poly.pdbx_strand_id
1 'polypeptide(L)'
;MADILVGVQAYCKLLLHAAKYPHCAVNGVLLAEDNKSKDHKAVRFVDCIPLFHLSLGLAPMLEIALLQIDTYCRSKGYVIAGYYQANENYDDSHKSTAEEDTLRTATELLKSGAQRKLLDFDNHLDNVKNDWRNPELSDLISRCT
;
A
#
# COMPACT_ATOMS: atom_id res chain seq x y z
N MET A 1 -21.56 -8.31 -8.20
CA MET A 1 -20.61 -7.97 -7.13
C MET A 1 -19.26 -8.48 -7.62
N ALA A 2 -18.28 -7.61 -7.81
CA ALA A 2 -16.96 -8.02 -8.30
C ALA A 2 -16.17 -8.60 -7.13
N ASP A 3 -15.49 -9.72 -7.34
CA ASP A 3 -14.63 -10.30 -6.31
C ASP A 3 -13.38 -9.44 -6.14
N ILE A 4 -13.11 -9.00 -4.91
CA ILE A 4 -11.96 -8.14 -4.59
C ILE A 4 -10.86 -9.02 -4.03
N LEU A 5 -9.71 -9.05 -4.71
CA LEU A 5 -8.54 -9.82 -4.30
C LEU A 5 -7.38 -8.88 -3.99
N VAL A 6 -6.83 -8.96 -2.79
CA VAL A 6 -5.65 -8.19 -2.38
C VAL A 6 -4.42 -9.08 -2.52
N GLY A 7 -3.49 -8.71 -3.40
CA GLY A 7 -2.23 -9.44 -3.54
C GLY A 7 -1.33 -9.32 -2.31
N VAL A 8 -0.48 -10.33 -2.10
CA VAL A 8 0.45 -10.43 -0.96
C VAL A 8 1.28 -9.16 -0.79
N GLN A 9 1.83 -8.62 -1.89
CA GLN A 9 2.64 -7.40 -1.87
C GLN A 9 1.86 -6.18 -1.36
N ALA A 10 0.65 -5.97 -1.89
CA ALA A 10 -0.21 -4.86 -1.47
C ALA A 10 -0.59 -4.99 0.02
N TYR A 11 -0.95 -6.20 0.45
CA TYR A 11 -1.32 -6.48 1.84
C TYR A 11 -0.14 -6.26 2.80
N CYS A 12 1.04 -6.79 2.47
CA CYS A 12 2.24 -6.64 3.30
C CYS A 12 2.65 -5.17 3.41
N LYS A 13 2.73 -4.41 2.32
CA LYS A 13 3.08 -2.98 2.38
C LYS A 13 2.07 -2.18 3.22
N LEU A 14 0.77 -2.46 3.08
CA LEU A 14 -0.28 -1.82 3.89
C LEU A 14 -0.08 -2.10 5.38
N LEU A 15 0.08 -3.37 5.75
CA LEU A 15 0.26 -3.77 7.14
C LEU A 15 1.56 -3.21 7.74
N LEU A 16 2.65 -3.23 6.97
CA LEU A 16 3.94 -2.68 7.38
C LEU A 16 3.87 -1.16 7.57
N HIS A 17 3.07 -0.45 6.76
CA HIS A 17 2.87 0.99 6.92
C HIS A 17 2.19 1.31 8.26
N ALA A 18 1.07 0.62 8.57
CA ALA A 18 0.39 0.76 9.87
C ALA A 18 1.29 0.36 11.04
N ALA A 19 2.10 -0.70 10.90
CA ALA A 19 3.02 -1.14 11.93
C ALA A 19 4.22 -0.19 12.13
N LYS A 20 4.60 0.59 11.11
CA LYS A 20 5.67 1.60 11.22
C LYS A 20 5.22 2.80 12.06
N TYR A 21 3.96 3.22 11.92
CA TYR A 21 3.40 4.35 12.66
C TYR A 21 2.14 3.95 13.46
N PRO A 22 2.29 3.15 14.53
CA PRO A 22 1.16 2.64 15.30
C PRO A 22 0.44 3.71 16.15
N HIS A 23 0.97 4.93 16.20
CA HIS A 23 0.50 6.02 17.05
C HIS A 23 -0.31 7.08 16.29
N CYS A 24 -0.50 6.91 14.99
CA CYS A 24 -1.25 7.85 14.16
C CYS A 24 -2.02 7.11 13.07
N ALA A 25 -2.96 7.82 12.45
CA ALA A 25 -3.66 7.31 11.30
C ALA A 25 -2.74 7.32 10.06
N VAL A 26 -2.83 6.27 9.24
CA VAL A 26 -2.06 6.14 8.00
C VAL A 26 -2.97 5.89 6.82
N ASN A 27 -2.55 6.32 5.63
CA ASN A 27 -3.30 6.05 4.41
C ASN A 27 -2.42 5.69 3.21
N GLY A 28 -3.06 5.25 2.13
CA GLY A 28 -2.39 4.99 0.88
C GLY A 28 -3.34 4.57 -0.23
N VAL A 29 -2.77 4.32 -1.40
CA VAL A 29 -3.52 3.90 -2.58
C VAL A 29 -3.21 2.46 -2.95
N LEU A 30 -4.22 1.77 -3.47
CA LEU A 30 -4.13 0.42 -4.00
C LEU A 30 -4.06 0.48 -5.52
N LEU A 31 -3.12 -0.25 -6.11
CA LEU A 31 -2.90 -0.31 -7.54
C LEU A 31 -3.45 -1.61 -8.10
N ALA A 32 -4.06 -1.54 -9.28
CA ALA A 32 -4.45 -2.70 -10.08
C ALA A 32 -3.82 -2.61 -11.47
N GLU A 33 -3.73 -3.73 -12.17
CA GLU A 33 -3.36 -3.74 -13.59
C GLU A 33 -4.43 -3.05 -14.44
N ASP A 34 -4.01 -2.26 -15.43
CA ASP A 34 -4.88 -1.65 -16.44
C ASP A 34 -5.37 -2.72 -17.43
N ASN A 35 -6.20 -3.64 -16.95
CA ASN A 35 -6.82 -4.66 -17.78
C ASN A 35 -8.04 -4.05 -18.48
N LYS A 36 -7.86 -3.66 -19.74
CA LYS A 36 -8.96 -3.25 -20.65
C LYS A 36 -9.89 -4.42 -21.05
N SER A 37 -9.73 -5.58 -20.43
CA SER A 37 -10.56 -6.76 -20.68
C SER A 37 -11.91 -6.59 -19.97
N LYS A 38 -13.00 -6.70 -20.73
CA LYS A 38 -14.39 -6.41 -20.34
C LYS A 38 -14.99 -7.31 -19.25
N ASP A 39 -14.20 -8.18 -18.62
CA ASP A 39 -14.69 -9.09 -17.59
C ASP A 39 -14.54 -8.43 -16.22
N HIS A 40 -15.53 -7.62 -15.83
CA HIS A 40 -15.64 -6.93 -14.54
C HIS A 40 -15.86 -7.88 -13.34
N LYS A 41 -15.41 -9.12 -13.43
CA LYS A 41 -15.76 -10.18 -12.49
C LYS A 41 -14.87 -10.14 -11.23
N ALA A 42 -13.62 -9.71 -11.35
CA ALA A 42 -12.72 -9.56 -10.20
C ALA A 42 -11.76 -8.38 -10.35
N VAL A 43 -11.52 -7.65 -9.26
CA VAL A 43 -10.50 -6.59 -9.17
C VAL A 43 -9.36 -7.12 -8.31
N ARG A 44 -8.17 -7.25 -8.90
CA ARG A 44 -6.96 -7.69 -8.20
C ARG A 44 -6.05 -6.50 -7.92
N PHE A 45 -5.85 -6.20 -6.64
CA PHE A 45 -4.85 -5.24 -6.22
C PHE A 45 -3.47 -5.90 -6.24
N VAL A 46 -2.57 -5.39 -7.06
CA VAL A 46 -1.22 -5.96 -7.28
C VAL A 46 -0.18 -5.33 -6.37
N ASP A 47 -0.35 -4.06 -6.02
CA ASP A 47 0.58 -3.32 -5.17
C ASP A 47 -0.16 -2.24 -4.39
N CYS A 48 0.50 -1.65 -3.39
CA CYS A 48 0.01 -0.44 -2.73
C CYS A 48 1.13 0.56 -2.52
N ILE A 49 0.77 1.84 -2.47
CA ILE A 49 1.69 2.95 -2.21
C ILE A 49 1.26 3.62 -0.90
N PRO A 50 2.08 3.50 0.16
CA PRO A 50 1.96 4.28 1.39
C PRO A 50 2.04 5.77 1.09
N LEU A 51 1.03 6.53 1.52
CA LEU A 51 0.95 7.98 1.29
C LEU A 51 1.45 8.75 2.51
N PHE A 52 0.63 8.90 3.55
CA PHE A 52 0.91 9.82 4.64
C PHE A 52 0.69 9.17 6.01
N HIS A 53 1.43 9.68 7.00
CA HIS A 53 1.33 9.35 8.42
C HIS A 53 1.34 10.59 9.34
N LEU A 54 1.65 11.79 8.83
CA LEU A 54 1.65 13.03 9.63
C LEU A 54 0.32 13.79 9.57
N SER A 55 -0.22 13.99 8.37
CA SER A 55 -1.44 14.79 8.17
C SER A 55 -2.18 14.36 6.90
N LEU A 56 -3.18 13.49 7.07
CA LEU A 56 -3.91 12.86 5.97
C LEU A 56 -4.76 13.82 5.10
N GLY A 57 -5.00 15.05 5.57
CA GLY A 57 -5.95 16.01 4.99
C GLY A 57 -5.35 17.17 4.20
N LEU A 58 -4.04 17.18 3.93
CA LEU A 58 -3.40 18.27 3.19
C LEU A 58 -3.58 18.10 1.68
N ALA A 59 -4.62 18.75 1.13
CA ALA A 59 -4.98 18.68 -0.27
C ALA A 59 -3.80 18.90 -1.26
N PRO A 60 -2.87 19.87 -1.02
CA PRO A 60 -1.75 20.05 -1.94
C PRO A 60 -0.79 18.86 -1.97
N MET A 61 -0.52 18.23 -0.81
CA MET A 61 0.39 17.07 -0.74
C MET A 61 -0.24 15.86 -1.41
N LEU A 62 -1.54 15.65 -1.19
CA LEU A 62 -2.30 14.57 -1.83
C LEU A 62 -2.35 14.73 -3.35
N GLU A 63 -2.58 15.94 -3.85
CA GLU A 63 -2.62 16.21 -5.30
C GLU A 63 -1.29 15.88 -5.98
N ILE A 64 -0.17 16.34 -5.42
CA ILE A 64 1.16 16.05 -5.96
C ILE A 64 1.47 14.55 -5.87
N ALA A 65 1.10 13.89 -4.76
CA ALA A 65 1.29 12.46 -4.62
C ALA A 65 0.53 11.67 -5.69
N LEU A 66 -0.76 11.94 -5.85
CA LEU A 66 -1.58 11.26 -6.86
C LEU A 66 -1.09 11.54 -8.28
N LEU A 67 -0.61 12.75 -8.58
CA LEU A 67 -0.05 13.08 -9.90
C LEU A 67 1.23 12.28 -10.22
N GLN A 68 2.14 12.16 -9.25
CA GLN A 68 3.36 11.36 -9.42
C GLN A 68 3.03 9.87 -9.56
N ILE A 69 2.10 9.38 -8.74
CA ILE A 69 1.66 7.99 -8.77
C ILE A 69 0.95 7.68 -10.08
N ASP A 70 0.09 8.56 -10.59
CA ASP A 70 -0.58 8.38 -11.89
C ASP A 70 0.44 8.28 -13.03
N THR A 71 1.47 9.14 -13.01
CA THR A 71 2.57 9.10 -14.00
C THR A 71 3.31 7.76 -13.94
N TYR A 72 3.62 7.27 -12.74
CA TYR A 72 4.22 5.95 -12.53
C TYR A 72 3.32 4.82 -13.04
N CYS A 73 2.05 4.83 -12.65
CA CYS A 73 1.04 3.85 -13.04
C CYS A 73 0.93 3.72 -14.56
N ARG A 74 0.84 4.84 -15.28
CA ARG A 74 0.81 4.86 -16.76
C ARG A 74 2.03 4.19 -17.39
N SER A 75 3.23 4.38 -16.82
CA SER A 75 4.46 3.77 -17.32
C SER A 75 4.53 2.25 -17.11
N LYS A 76 3.81 1.73 -16.12
CA LYS A 76 3.81 0.31 -15.73
C LYS A 76 2.56 -0.45 -16.20
N GLY A 77 1.56 0.24 -16.74
CA GLY A 77 0.27 -0.35 -17.08
C GLY A 77 -0.57 -0.63 -15.84
N TYR A 78 -0.47 0.22 -14.82
CA TYR A 78 -1.31 0.17 -13.62
C TYR A 78 -2.33 1.31 -13.61
N VAL A 79 -3.34 1.18 -12.77
CA VAL A 79 -4.31 2.21 -12.42
C VAL A 79 -4.46 2.29 -10.90
N ILE A 80 -4.74 3.48 -10.39
CA ILE A 80 -5.16 3.67 -9.01
C ILE A 80 -6.58 3.13 -8.89
N ALA A 81 -6.76 2.02 -8.16
CA ALA A 81 -8.01 1.28 -8.11
C ALA A 81 -8.67 1.28 -6.71
N GLY A 82 -7.98 1.80 -5.70
CA GLY A 82 -8.52 1.87 -4.34
C GLY A 82 -7.73 2.78 -3.43
N TYR A 83 -8.29 3.02 -2.25
CA TYR A 83 -7.70 3.78 -1.15
C TYR A 83 -7.84 2.96 0.12
N TYR A 84 -6.81 2.97 0.95
CA TYR A 84 -6.87 2.40 2.29
C TYR A 84 -6.60 3.47 3.33
N GLN A 85 -7.21 3.29 4.50
CA GLN A 85 -6.96 4.11 5.68
C GLN A 85 -7.00 3.21 6.91
N ALA A 86 -6.00 3.35 7.76
CA ALA A 86 -6.01 2.80 9.11
C ALA A 86 -6.15 3.97 10.08
N ASN A 87 -7.23 3.96 10.87
CA ASN A 87 -7.51 5.00 11.84
C ASN A 87 -6.62 4.87 13.08
N GLU A 88 -6.47 5.98 13.81
CA GLU A 88 -5.70 6.02 15.06
C GLU A 88 -6.38 5.23 16.21
N ASN A 89 -7.71 5.16 16.19
CA ASN A 89 -8.51 4.44 17.17
C ASN A 89 -8.68 2.98 16.76
N TYR A 90 -8.32 2.06 17.66
CA TYR A 90 -8.45 0.62 17.43
C TYR A 90 -9.90 0.11 17.49
N ASP A 91 -10.81 0.88 18.08
CA ASP A 91 -12.22 0.52 18.26
C ASP A 91 -13.06 0.57 16.96
N ASP A 92 -12.48 1.10 15.88
CA ASP A 92 -13.12 1.22 14.57
C ASP A 92 -12.57 0.14 13.60
N SER A 93 -12.93 -1.12 13.86
CA SER A 93 -12.46 -2.24 13.04
C SER A 93 -13.62 -2.99 12.37
N HIS A 94 -13.65 -2.95 11.04
CA HIS A 94 -14.38 -3.94 10.24
C HIS A 94 -13.42 -5.09 9.92
N LYS A 95 -13.82 -6.34 10.18
CA LYS A 95 -12.97 -7.51 9.94
C LYS A 95 -12.75 -7.70 8.44
N SER A 96 -11.49 -7.71 8.00
CA SER A 96 -11.10 -8.17 6.67
C SER A 96 -10.50 -9.58 6.75
N THR A 97 -10.95 -10.48 5.88
CA THR A 97 -10.36 -11.82 5.72
C THR A 97 -9.17 -11.76 4.76
N ALA A 98 -8.01 -12.27 5.18
CA ALA A 98 -6.84 -12.46 4.33
C ALA A 98 -6.48 -13.96 4.28
N GLU A 99 -5.82 -14.38 3.19
CA GLU A 99 -5.36 -15.77 3.00
C GLU A 99 -4.25 -16.13 4.00
N GLU A 100 -4.19 -17.40 4.41
CA GLU A 100 -3.27 -17.89 5.45
C GLU A 100 -1.78 -17.65 5.08
N ASP A 101 -1.41 -17.91 3.82
CA ASP A 101 -0.06 -17.67 3.33
C ASP A 101 0.32 -16.18 3.39
N THR A 102 -0.62 -15.30 3.03
CA THR A 102 -0.42 -13.84 3.11
C THR A 102 -0.19 -13.40 4.55
N LEU A 103 -0.96 -13.95 5.50
CA LEU A 103 -0.79 -13.68 6.94
C LEU A 103 0.55 -14.19 7.47
N ARG A 104 1.00 -15.35 6.98
CA ARG A 104 2.30 -15.92 7.35
C ARG A 104 3.45 -15.03 6.87
N THR A 105 3.47 -14.65 5.59
CA THR A 105 4.51 -13.76 5.04
C THR A 105 4.53 -12.41 5.75
N ALA A 106 3.36 -11.81 5.99
CA ALA A 106 3.23 -10.58 6.75
C ALA A 106 3.80 -10.71 8.18
N THR A 107 3.53 -11.83 8.85
CA THR A 107 4.05 -12.11 10.20
C THR A 107 5.58 -12.24 10.21
N GLU A 108 6.16 -12.93 9.22
CA GLU A 108 7.61 -13.06 9.08
C GLU A 108 8.29 -11.70 8.85
N LEU A 109 7.71 -10.85 7.99
CA LEU A 109 8.21 -9.51 7.72
C LEU A 109 8.16 -8.61 8.96
N LEU A 110 7.06 -8.65 9.72
CA LEU A 110 6.94 -7.91 10.97
C LEU A 110 7.97 -8.36 12.02
N LYS A 111 8.19 -9.68 12.15
CA LYS A 111 9.22 -10.24 13.04
C LYS A 111 10.63 -9.81 12.64
N SER A 112 10.90 -9.70 11.34
CA SER A 112 12.19 -9.24 10.82
C SER A 112 12.43 -7.73 11.00
N GLY A 113 11.40 -6.96 11.37
CA GLY A 113 11.49 -5.50 11.48
C GLY A 113 11.44 -4.77 10.14
N ALA A 114 10.96 -5.43 9.07
CA ALA A 114 10.91 -4.87 7.71
C ALA A 114 10.11 -3.55 7.62
N GLN A 115 9.13 -3.35 8.52
CA GLN A 115 8.35 -2.12 8.59
C GLN A 115 9.21 -0.86 8.77
N ARG A 116 10.39 -0.98 9.39
CA ARG A 116 11.30 0.17 9.58
C ARG A 116 11.91 0.66 8.28
N LYS A 117 11.97 -0.20 7.25
CA LYS A 117 12.55 0.12 5.93
C LYS A 117 11.51 0.64 4.94
N LEU A 118 10.22 0.54 5.27
CA LEU A 118 9.16 1.05 4.42
C LEU A 118 9.24 2.58 4.39
N LEU A 119 9.18 3.15 3.19
CA LEU A 119 9.15 4.59 2.92
C LEU A 119 7.79 4.95 2.36
N ASP A 120 7.13 5.92 2.99
CA ASP A 120 5.91 6.51 2.49
C ASP A 120 6.19 7.83 1.75
N PHE A 121 5.14 8.51 1.33
CA PHE A 121 5.24 9.77 0.61
C PHE A 121 5.66 10.93 1.51
N ASP A 122 5.29 10.94 2.80
CA ASP A 122 5.82 11.93 3.76
C ASP A 122 7.36 11.85 3.84
N ASN A 123 7.93 10.65 3.95
CA ASN A 123 9.38 10.45 3.92
C ASN A 123 10.02 10.89 2.60
N HIS A 124 9.30 10.76 1.48
CA HIS A 124 9.75 11.24 0.18
C HIS A 124 9.70 12.76 0.07
N LEU A 125 8.68 13.41 0.63
CA LEU A 125 8.56 14.87 0.67
C LEU A 125 9.69 15.49 1.51
N ASP A 126 10.07 14.84 2.60
CA ASP A 126 11.23 15.25 3.42
C ASP A 126 12.55 15.07 2.67
N ASN A 127 12.69 13.98 1.91
CA ASN A 127 13.87 13.68 1.12
C ASN A 127 13.53 12.92 -0.14
N VAL A 128 13.58 13.61 -1.29
CA VAL A 128 13.24 13.08 -2.61
C VAL A 128 14.07 11.87 -3.06
N LYS A 129 15.19 11.57 -2.38
CA LYS A 129 15.97 10.34 -2.63
C LYS A 129 15.29 9.08 -2.10
N ASN A 130 14.34 9.23 -1.17
CA ASN A 130 13.57 8.13 -0.62
C ASN A 130 12.57 7.64 -1.66
N ASP A 131 12.68 6.38 -2.06
CA ASP A 131 11.82 5.80 -3.09
C ASP A 131 10.53 5.24 -2.48
N TRP A 132 9.44 5.98 -2.61
CA TRP A 132 8.09 5.59 -2.15
C TRP A 132 7.55 4.33 -2.85
N ARG A 133 8.17 3.86 -3.94
CA ARG A 133 7.80 2.59 -4.61
C ARG A 133 8.27 1.37 -3.81
N ASN A 134 9.26 1.55 -2.92
CA ASN A 134 9.82 0.51 -2.06
C ASN A 134 10.32 -0.76 -2.81
N PRO A 135 11.21 -0.64 -3.83
CA PRO A 135 11.64 -1.78 -4.64
C PRO A 135 12.35 -2.87 -3.82
N GLU A 136 13.24 -2.50 -2.89
CA GLU A 136 13.93 -3.47 -2.03
C GLU A 136 12.96 -4.25 -1.13
N LEU A 137 11.88 -3.61 -0.68
CA LEU A 137 10.86 -4.25 0.12
C LEU A 137 10.00 -5.19 -0.73
N SER A 138 9.64 -4.78 -1.95
CA SER A 138 8.97 -5.66 -2.92
C SER A 138 9.80 -6.90 -3.23
N ASP A 139 11.12 -6.75 -3.41
CA ASP A 139 12.05 -7.86 -3.62
C ASP A 139 12.19 -8.76 -2.38
N LEU A 140 12.04 -8.21 -1.18
CA LEU A 140 12.03 -9.01 0.05
C LEU A 140 10.73 -9.81 0.17
N ILE A 141 9.58 -9.19 -0.10
CA ILE A 141 8.27 -9.85 -0.06
C ILE A 141 8.22 -11.02 -1.05
N SER A 142 8.74 -10.81 -2.27
CA SER A 142 8.76 -11.85 -3.31
C SER A 142 9.66 -13.04 -2.99
N ARG A 143 10.62 -12.90 -2.06
CA ARG A 143 11.44 -14.03 -1.55
C ARG A 143 10.80 -14.79 -0.41
N CYS A 144 9.84 -14.18 0.29
CA CYS A 144 9.09 -14.78 1.39
C CYS A 144 7.75 -15.41 0.93
N THR A 145 7.43 -15.28 -0.36
CA THR A 145 6.25 -15.88 -1.01
C THR A 145 6.71 -17.08 -1.84
#